data_AF-X6MEA3-F1
#
_entry.id   AF-X6MEA3-F1
#
_cell.length_a   1.000
_cell.length_b   1.000
_cell.length_c   1.000
_cell.angle_alpha   90.00
_cell.angle_beta   90.00
_cell.angle_gamma   90.00
#
_symmetry.space_group_name_H-M   'P 1'
#
loop_
_entity.id
_entity.type
_entity.pdbx_description
1 polymer ?
#
loop_
_entity_poly.entity_id
_entity_poly.type
_entity_poly.pdbx_seq_one_letter_code
_entity_poly.pdbx_strand_id
1 'polypeptide(L)'
;MAERKDEKDEEEKQIFSFLKDQVKIDGEEASKLASYLRREEKLIESKDTIELEPQQWKKIFIHVELAPVPKRKLLKKVNEMRKSENQEPLDINEIINSRSSIRQRNCCVNQYRRNYAQILLINGNMATIILEQVQLKRQQKKKDKLATFNLNDDKWKNVDLKSGDEILCEYSFESNSSELRVDKIEFPVLYQGEVKEDGDSQFVPVQVHCIKSVLLHTTSIYHHYNTFL
;
A
#
# COMPACT_ATOMS: atom_id res chain seq x y z
N MET A 1 7.43 30.08 -8.00
CA MET A 1 6.68 28.87 -7.60
C MET A 1 6.95 28.53 -6.13
N ALA A 2 6.45 29.35 -5.19
CA ALA A 2 6.55 29.11 -3.74
C ALA A 2 5.18 28.79 -3.10
N GLU A 3 4.09 28.86 -3.86
CA GLU A 3 2.70 28.87 -3.34
C GLU A 3 2.20 27.52 -2.81
N ARG A 4 2.90 26.40 -3.02
CA ARG A 4 2.38 25.06 -2.65
C ARG A 4 2.58 24.63 -1.20
N LYS A 5 3.38 25.35 -0.39
CA LYS A 5 3.59 25.00 1.02
C LYS A 5 2.63 25.73 1.94
N ASP A 6 2.41 27.02 1.71
CA ASP A 6 1.62 27.85 2.62
C ASP A 6 0.12 27.50 2.57
N GLU A 7 -0.40 27.13 1.41
CA GLU A 7 -1.81 26.76 1.22
C GLU A 7 -2.18 25.46 1.98
N LYS A 8 -1.25 24.51 2.06
CA LYS A 8 -1.46 23.24 2.78
C LYS A 8 -1.62 23.43 4.28
N ASP A 9 -0.96 24.43 4.84
CA ASP A 9 -1.00 24.70 6.28
C ASP A 9 -2.30 25.44 6.67
N GLU A 10 -2.91 26.22 5.76
CA GLU A 10 -4.16 26.94 6.04
C GLU A 10 -5.39 26.03 6.10
N GLU A 11 -5.49 25.03 5.21
CA GLU A 11 -6.61 24.08 5.23
C GLU A 11 -6.57 23.19 6.50
N GLU A 12 -5.38 22.74 6.90
CA GLU A 12 -5.21 21.96 8.13
C GLU A 12 -5.58 22.80 9.36
N LYS A 13 -5.27 24.10 9.36
CA LYS A 13 -5.69 25.03 10.43
C LYS A 13 -7.21 25.17 10.53
N GLN A 14 -7.95 25.13 9.42
CA GLN A 14 -9.42 25.22 9.46
C GLN A 14 -10.02 24.00 10.16
N ILE A 15 -9.59 22.80 9.77
CA ILE A 15 -10.03 21.54 10.40
C ILE A 15 -9.64 21.54 11.89
N PHE A 16 -8.40 21.94 12.20
CA PHE A 16 -7.92 22.03 13.58
C PHE A 16 -8.78 22.98 14.43
N SER A 17 -9.08 24.18 13.91
CA SER A 17 -9.89 25.18 14.62
C SER A 17 -11.31 24.67 14.87
N PHE A 18 -11.91 23.98 13.89
CA PHE A 18 -13.19 23.30 14.09
C PHE A 18 -13.14 22.28 15.24
N LEU A 19 -12.14 21.40 15.24
CA LEU A 19 -11.99 20.35 16.27
C LEU A 19 -11.73 20.93 17.66
N LYS A 20 -10.91 21.98 17.74
CA LYS A 20 -10.55 22.62 19.00
C LYS A 20 -11.68 23.50 19.55
N ASP A 21 -12.24 24.38 18.74
CA ASP A 21 -13.14 25.43 19.20
C ASP A 21 -14.59 24.98 19.25
N GLN A 22 -15.03 24.24 18.22
CA GLN A 22 -16.42 23.78 18.14
C GLN A 22 -16.64 22.44 18.83
N VAL A 23 -15.75 21.47 18.61
CA VAL A 23 -15.90 20.12 19.19
C VAL A 23 -15.31 20.04 20.60
N LYS A 24 -14.39 20.95 20.95
CA LYS A 24 -13.71 21.01 22.26
C LYS A 24 -12.91 19.73 22.56
N ILE A 25 -12.11 19.32 21.59
CA ILE A 25 -11.10 18.27 21.71
C ILE A 25 -9.80 18.90 22.23
N ASP A 26 -9.01 18.13 22.99
CA ASP A 26 -7.69 18.59 23.44
C ASP A 26 -6.80 18.98 22.25
N GLY A 27 -5.92 19.96 22.43
CA GLY A 27 -5.09 20.49 21.35
C GLY A 27 -4.20 19.45 20.68
N GLU A 28 -3.63 18.52 21.44
CA GLU A 28 -2.76 17.47 20.88
C GLU A 28 -3.58 16.45 20.07
N GLU A 29 -4.70 16.01 20.64
CA GLU A 29 -5.64 15.10 19.98
C GLU A 29 -6.25 15.70 18.71
N ALA A 30 -6.64 16.99 18.77
CA ALA A 30 -7.20 17.73 17.64
C ALA A 30 -6.18 17.88 16.50
N SER A 31 -4.92 18.14 16.83
CA SER A 31 -3.84 18.25 15.83
C SER A 31 -3.61 16.91 15.12
N LYS A 32 -3.48 15.82 15.86
CA LYS A 32 -3.31 14.47 15.27
C LYS A 32 -4.47 14.11 14.35
N LEU A 33 -5.69 14.41 14.78
CA LEU A 33 -6.90 14.14 14.00
C LEU A 33 -6.96 15.01 12.73
N ALA A 34 -6.70 16.31 12.82
CA ALA A 34 -6.68 17.22 11.67
C ALA A 34 -5.66 16.78 10.62
N SER A 35 -4.43 16.45 11.05
CA SER A 35 -3.39 15.96 10.15
C SER A 35 -3.80 14.66 9.44
N TYR A 36 -4.45 13.73 10.17
CA TYR A 36 -4.91 12.47 9.58
C TYR A 36 -6.02 12.69 8.55
N LEU A 37 -7.04 13.50 8.89
CA LEU A 37 -8.14 13.84 7.99
C LEU A 37 -7.64 14.51 6.71
N ARG A 38 -6.65 15.40 6.81
CA ARG A 38 -6.07 16.07 5.64
C ARG A 38 -5.26 15.13 4.76
N ARG A 39 -4.43 14.27 5.36
CA ARG A 39 -3.47 13.43 4.61
C ARG A 39 -4.10 12.18 4.01
N GLU A 40 -4.90 11.47 4.80
CA GLU A 40 -5.41 10.15 4.45
C GLU A 40 -6.80 10.22 3.80
N GLU A 41 -7.68 11.08 4.33
CA GLU A 41 -9.05 11.23 3.84
C GLU A 41 -9.20 12.45 2.90
N LYS A 42 -8.11 13.24 2.71
CA LYS A 42 -8.02 14.37 1.78
C LYS A 42 -9.07 15.46 2.00
N LEU A 43 -9.58 15.60 3.21
CA LEU A 43 -10.53 16.66 3.55
C LEU A 43 -9.87 18.02 3.40
N ILE A 44 -10.61 19.00 2.90
CA ILE A 44 -10.15 20.39 2.72
C ILE A 44 -10.84 21.27 3.75
N GLU A 45 -12.15 21.10 3.90
CA GLU A 45 -12.98 21.89 4.79
C GLU A 45 -13.54 21.05 5.94
N SER A 46 -13.91 21.74 7.03
CA SER A 46 -14.62 21.10 8.14
C SER A 46 -15.96 20.48 7.71
N LYS A 47 -16.60 21.04 6.68
CA LYS A 47 -17.85 20.50 6.13
C LYS A 47 -17.67 19.13 5.51
N ASP A 48 -16.53 18.85 4.89
CA ASP A 48 -16.27 17.54 4.27
C ASP A 48 -16.32 16.38 5.27
N THR A 49 -16.24 16.67 6.58
CA THR A 49 -16.41 15.65 7.63
C THR A 49 -17.82 15.05 7.66
N ILE A 50 -18.83 15.73 7.13
CA ILE A 50 -20.20 15.19 7.04
C ILE A 50 -20.29 14.06 6.02
N GLU A 51 -19.49 14.10 4.95
CA GLU A 51 -19.49 13.10 3.87
C GLU A 51 -18.80 11.79 4.27
N LEU A 52 -18.13 11.76 5.44
CA LEU A 52 -17.42 10.56 5.90
C LEU A 52 -18.37 9.45 6.33
N GLU A 53 -18.24 8.29 5.69
CA GLU A 53 -19.02 7.09 6.01
C GLU A 53 -18.67 6.50 7.38
N PRO A 54 -19.58 5.73 8.02
CA PRO A 54 -19.33 5.09 9.32
C PRO A 54 -18.03 4.28 9.37
N GLN A 55 -17.66 3.63 8.26
CA GLN A 55 -16.43 2.82 8.17
C GLN A 55 -15.16 3.68 8.14
N GLN A 56 -15.21 4.87 7.53
CA GLN A 56 -14.10 5.82 7.56
C GLN A 56 -13.89 6.34 8.98
N TRP A 57 -14.96 6.68 9.69
CA TRP A 57 -14.87 7.08 11.10
C TRP A 57 -14.24 6.02 11.98
N LYS A 58 -14.64 4.75 11.82
CA LYS A 58 -14.02 3.61 12.53
C LYS A 58 -12.51 3.56 12.26
N LYS A 59 -12.10 3.66 10.99
CA LYS A 59 -10.67 3.65 10.58
C LYS A 59 -9.89 4.82 11.19
N ILE A 60 -10.42 6.04 11.11
CA ILE A 60 -9.79 7.25 11.67
C ILE A 60 -9.59 7.09 13.18
N PHE A 61 -10.62 6.66 13.89
CA PHE A 61 -10.57 6.50 15.35
C PHE A 61 -9.63 5.41 15.85
N ILE A 62 -9.33 4.42 15.01
CA ILE A 62 -8.31 3.42 15.29
C ILE A 62 -6.91 4.02 15.10
N HIS A 63 -6.67 4.74 14.00
CA HIS A 63 -5.34 5.28 13.70
C HIS A 63 -4.93 6.44 14.62
N VAL A 64 -5.87 7.31 14.97
CA VAL A 64 -5.60 8.48 15.82
C VAL A 64 -5.60 8.12 17.32
N GLU A 65 -6.08 6.93 17.68
CA GLU A 65 -6.19 6.46 19.07
C GLU A 65 -6.96 7.40 19.99
N LEU A 66 -7.94 8.13 19.44
CA LEU A 66 -8.71 9.15 20.18
C LEU A 66 -9.41 8.55 21.41
N ALA A 67 -9.51 9.29 22.51
CA ALA A 67 -10.28 8.83 23.67
C ALA A 67 -11.80 8.71 23.37
N PRO A 68 -12.55 7.84 24.05
CA PRO A 68 -13.98 7.64 23.77
C PRO A 68 -14.85 8.89 23.92
N VAL A 69 -14.52 9.77 24.86
CA VAL A 69 -15.29 11.00 25.12
C VAL A 69 -15.18 11.98 23.94
N PRO A 70 -13.97 12.35 23.47
CA PRO A 70 -13.80 13.11 22.22
C PRO A 70 -14.50 12.50 21.01
N LYS A 71 -14.45 11.17 20.81
CA LYS A 71 -15.16 10.49 19.69
C LYS A 71 -16.66 10.79 19.71
N ARG A 72 -17.28 10.65 20.89
CA ARG A 72 -18.73 10.94 21.07
C ARG A 72 -19.04 12.40 20.78
N LYS A 73 -18.22 13.32 21.26
CA LYS A 73 -18.42 14.76 21.02
C LYS A 73 -18.35 15.09 19.53
N LEU A 74 -17.33 14.56 18.85
CA LEU A 74 -17.15 14.76 17.41
C LEU A 74 -18.33 14.24 16.61
N LEU A 75 -18.71 12.97 16.81
CA LEU A 75 -19.82 12.38 16.05
C LEU A 75 -21.16 13.07 16.34
N LYS A 76 -21.39 13.58 17.56
CA LYS A 76 -22.57 14.40 17.84
C LYS A 76 -22.56 15.69 17.02
N LYS A 77 -21.42 16.38 16.95
CA LYS A 77 -21.28 17.60 16.15
C LYS A 77 -21.46 17.32 14.66
N VAL A 78 -20.90 16.22 14.16
CA VAL A 78 -21.08 15.77 12.77
C VAL A 78 -22.56 15.48 12.48
N ASN A 79 -23.28 14.80 13.39
CA ASN A 79 -24.72 14.56 13.22
C ASN A 79 -25.55 15.85 13.25
N GLU A 80 -25.17 16.87 14.02
CA GLU A 80 -25.81 18.19 13.96
C GLU A 80 -25.64 18.82 12.56
N MET A 81 -24.44 18.74 11.98
CA MET A 81 -24.17 19.26 10.63
C MET A 81 -24.90 18.47 9.55
N ARG A 82 -24.89 17.13 9.61
CA ARG A 82 -25.67 16.27 8.72
C ARG A 82 -27.16 16.57 8.75
N LYS A 83 -27.71 16.81 9.95
CA LYS A 83 -29.11 17.18 10.11
C LYS A 83 -29.42 18.52 9.43
N SER A 84 -28.51 19.50 9.49
CA SER A 84 -28.71 20.77 8.77
C SER A 84 -28.67 20.61 7.24
N GLU A 85 -28.06 19.54 6.74
CA GLU A 85 -27.97 19.21 5.31
C GLU A 85 -28.96 18.12 4.86
N ASN A 86 -29.92 17.76 5.72
CA ASN A 86 -30.90 16.69 5.48
C ASN A 86 -30.28 15.31 5.18
N GLN A 87 -29.09 15.02 5.71
CA GLN A 87 -28.46 13.71 5.64
C GLN A 87 -28.84 12.81 6.82
N GLU A 88 -28.72 11.50 6.64
CA GLU A 88 -28.99 10.51 7.69
C GLU A 88 -27.93 10.59 8.81
N PRO A 89 -28.34 10.64 10.10
CA PRO A 89 -27.41 10.68 11.21
C PRO A 89 -26.65 9.36 11.37
N LEU A 90 -25.40 9.45 11.77
CA LEU A 90 -24.55 8.30 12.09
C LEU A 90 -25.00 7.63 13.40
N ASP A 91 -24.96 6.29 13.44
CA ASP A 91 -25.07 5.55 14.70
C ASP A 91 -23.76 5.64 15.50
N ILE A 92 -23.75 6.56 16.46
CA ILE A 92 -22.62 6.83 17.34
C ILE A 92 -22.22 5.60 18.16
N ASN A 93 -23.21 4.81 18.61
CA ASN A 93 -22.94 3.65 19.44
C ASN A 93 -22.33 2.53 18.60
N GLU A 94 -22.80 2.34 17.37
CA GLU A 94 -22.22 1.38 16.44
C GLU A 94 -20.76 1.71 16.11
N ILE A 95 -20.45 2.98 15.81
CA ILE A 95 -19.10 3.43 15.43
C ILE A 95 -18.11 3.32 16.61
N ILE A 96 -18.55 3.65 17.83
CA ILE A 96 -17.66 3.68 19.00
C ILE A 96 -17.54 2.30 19.66
N ASN A 97 -18.65 1.57 19.75
CA ASN A 97 -18.70 0.25 20.38
C ASN A 97 -18.45 -0.87 19.40
N SER A 98 -18.13 -0.59 18.13
CA SER A 98 -17.35 -1.51 17.31
C SER A 98 -15.94 -1.61 17.91
N ARG A 99 -15.85 -2.16 19.13
CA ARG A 99 -14.67 -2.82 19.67
C ARG A 99 -14.38 -3.89 18.66
N SER A 100 -13.51 -3.56 17.71
CA SER A 100 -12.68 -4.49 16.99
C SER A 100 -13.18 -5.93 17.08
N SER A 101 -14.30 -6.19 16.38
CA SER A 101 -14.41 -7.45 15.68
C SER A 101 -13.25 -7.58 14.69
N ILE A 102 -12.29 -6.65 14.61
CA ILE A 102 -10.89 -6.78 14.19
C ILE A 102 -10.07 -7.78 15.07
N ARG A 103 -10.68 -8.88 15.51
CA ARG A 103 -10.03 -10.21 15.47
C ARG A 103 -10.58 -11.07 14.32
N GLN A 104 -11.50 -10.53 13.55
CA GLN A 104 -12.19 -11.08 12.41
C GLN A 104 -12.17 -10.03 11.31
N ARG A 105 -11.33 -10.34 10.31
CA ARG A 105 -11.36 -9.78 8.96
C ARG A 105 -10.83 -8.33 8.90
N ASN A 106 -9.58 -8.05 8.56
CA ASN A 106 -8.97 -8.43 7.28
C ASN A 106 -10.00 -9.04 6.33
N CYS A 107 -11.09 -8.33 6.05
CA CYS A 107 -11.99 -8.68 4.95
C CYS A 107 -11.16 -8.47 3.71
N CYS A 108 -10.42 -9.51 3.31
CA CYS A 108 -10.56 -10.16 2.02
C CYS A 108 -10.81 -9.21 0.84
N VAL A 109 -10.17 -8.05 0.80
CA VAL A 109 -9.56 -7.67 -0.46
C VAL A 109 -8.40 -8.64 -0.52
N ASN A 110 -8.48 -9.63 -1.41
CA ASN A 110 -7.31 -10.40 -1.81
C ASN A 110 -6.22 -9.36 -2.07
N GLN A 111 -5.33 -9.17 -1.09
CA GLN A 111 -4.28 -8.19 -1.21
C GLN A 111 -3.26 -8.90 -2.06
N TYR A 112 -3.54 -8.92 -3.36
CA TYR A 112 -2.69 -9.45 -4.38
C TYR A 112 -1.40 -8.64 -4.30
N ARG A 113 -0.42 -9.20 -3.61
CA ARG A 113 0.88 -8.58 -3.48
C ARG A 113 1.74 -9.18 -4.58
N ARG A 114 2.00 -8.39 -5.62
CA ARG A 114 3.02 -8.73 -6.61
C ARG A 114 4.39 -8.49 -6.01
N ASN A 115 5.20 -9.54 -5.93
CA ASN A 115 6.61 -9.42 -5.57
C ASN A 115 7.44 -10.26 -6.53
N TYR A 116 8.68 -9.83 -6.73
CA TYR A 116 9.68 -10.68 -7.36
C TYR A 116 9.95 -11.87 -6.45
N ALA A 117 10.06 -13.05 -7.07
CA ALA A 117 10.34 -14.29 -6.40
C ALA A 117 11.39 -15.05 -7.22
N GLN A 118 12.27 -15.78 -6.52
CA GLN A 118 13.19 -16.68 -7.18
C GLN A 118 12.78 -18.12 -6.89
N ILE A 119 12.81 -18.97 -7.93
CA ILE A 119 12.64 -20.41 -7.76
C ILE A 119 13.90 -20.98 -7.15
N LEU A 120 13.79 -21.36 -5.88
CA LEU A 120 14.92 -21.87 -5.11
C LEU A 120 15.24 -23.32 -5.50
N LEU A 121 14.21 -24.16 -5.59
CA LEU A 121 14.36 -25.58 -5.83
C LEU A 121 13.06 -26.19 -6.36
N ILE A 122 13.18 -27.01 -7.41
CA ILE A 122 12.14 -27.94 -7.86
C ILE A 122 12.53 -29.35 -7.41
N ASN A 123 11.68 -30.00 -6.62
CA ASN A 123 11.86 -31.39 -6.19
C ASN A 123 10.66 -32.21 -6.63
N GLY A 124 10.83 -32.97 -7.72
CA GLY A 124 9.74 -33.65 -8.40
C GLY A 124 8.70 -32.66 -8.91
N ASN A 125 7.46 -32.80 -8.46
CA ASN A 125 6.34 -31.95 -8.89
C ASN A 125 6.11 -30.74 -7.98
N MET A 126 7.01 -30.47 -7.03
CA MET A 126 6.88 -29.37 -6.08
C MET A 126 7.95 -28.32 -6.33
N ALA A 127 7.53 -27.07 -6.52
CA ALA A 127 8.42 -25.92 -6.60
C ALA A 127 8.40 -25.16 -5.28
N THR A 128 9.58 -24.76 -4.79
CA THR A 128 9.74 -23.90 -3.62
C THR A 128 10.27 -22.54 -4.06
N ILE A 129 9.57 -21.47 -3.69
CA ILE A 129 9.98 -20.09 -3.98
C ILE A 129 10.28 -19.32 -2.69
N ILE A 130 11.29 -18.46 -2.75
CA ILE A 130 11.55 -17.47 -1.71
C ILE A 130 10.88 -16.17 -2.13
N LEU A 131 9.96 -15.69 -1.30
CA LEU A 131 9.32 -14.40 -1.51
C LEU A 131 10.13 -13.33 -0.77
N GLU A 132 10.94 -12.57 -1.51
CA GLU A 132 11.61 -11.41 -0.94
C GLU A 132 10.58 -10.29 -0.76
N GLN A 133 10.10 -10.11 0.48
CA GLN A 133 9.28 -8.94 0.81
C GLN A 133 10.16 -7.70 0.83
N VAL A 134 10.13 -6.93 -0.27
CA VAL A 134 10.67 -5.57 -0.29
C VAL A 134 9.72 -4.67 0.49
N GLN A 135 9.83 -4.65 1.83
CA GLN A 135 9.17 -3.64 2.62
C GLN A 135 9.91 -2.31 2.45
N LEU A 136 9.37 -1.46 1.57
CA LEU A 136 9.75 -0.06 1.45
C LEU A 136 9.41 0.66 2.77
N LYS A 137 10.46 0.82 3.60
CA LYS A 137 10.62 1.71 4.78
C LYS A 137 10.43 1.09 6.17
N ARG A 138 11.57 1.14 6.90
CA ARG A 138 11.79 1.14 8.36
C ARG A 138 11.52 -0.16 9.15
N GLN A 139 12.62 -0.90 9.32
CA GLN A 139 12.99 -1.65 10.54
C GLN A 139 12.13 -2.85 10.97
N GLN A 140 11.57 -3.62 10.05
CA GLN A 140 11.12 -4.98 10.39
C GLN A 140 12.12 -6.02 9.85
N LYS A 141 12.55 -6.93 10.73
CA LYS A 141 13.44 -8.06 10.40
C LYS A 141 12.90 -8.78 9.15
N LYS A 142 13.71 -8.92 8.10
CA LYS A 142 13.42 -9.79 6.96
C LYS A 142 13.12 -11.18 7.50
N LYS A 143 11.87 -11.63 7.39
CA LYS A 143 11.53 -13.04 7.52
C LYS A 143 11.30 -13.54 6.12
N ASP A 144 12.23 -14.34 5.63
CA ASP A 144 12.06 -15.02 4.36
C ASP A 144 10.86 -15.95 4.51
N LYS A 145 9.84 -15.72 3.69
CA LYS A 145 8.67 -16.59 3.61
C LYS A 145 8.89 -17.53 2.44
N LEU A 146 8.91 -18.82 2.76
CA LEU A 146 8.91 -19.88 1.77
C LEU A 146 7.47 -20.14 1.35
N ALA A 147 7.26 -20.26 0.05
CA ALA A 147 6.01 -20.76 -0.51
C ALA A 147 6.29 -21.97 -1.37
N THR A 148 5.37 -22.94 -1.33
CA THR A 148 5.48 -24.14 -2.14
C THR A 148 4.22 -24.30 -2.96
N PHE A 149 4.34 -24.73 -4.21
CA PHE A 149 3.19 -25.04 -5.06
C PHE A 149 3.49 -26.25 -5.93
N ASN A 150 2.41 -26.94 -6.32
CA ASN A 150 2.46 -28.15 -7.12
C ASN A 150 2.47 -27.79 -8.61
N LEU A 151 3.51 -28.19 -9.34
CA LEU A 151 3.66 -27.97 -10.78
C LEU A 151 2.65 -28.75 -11.62
N ASN A 152 2.06 -29.82 -11.07
CA ASN A 152 1.01 -30.58 -11.75
C ASN A 152 -0.36 -29.93 -11.65
N ASP A 153 -0.51 -28.84 -10.91
CA ASP A 153 -1.75 -28.06 -10.93
C ASP A 153 -2.02 -27.64 -12.40
N ASP A 154 -3.26 -27.80 -12.85
CA ASP A 154 -3.69 -27.46 -14.20
C ASP A 154 -3.34 -26.02 -14.60
N LYS A 155 -3.18 -25.17 -13.60
CA LYS A 155 -2.75 -23.79 -13.73
C LYS A 155 -1.28 -23.63 -14.15
N TRP A 156 -0.41 -24.54 -13.75
CA TRP A 156 1.05 -24.45 -13.95
C TRP A 156 1.60 -25.49 -14.93
N LYS A 157 0.81 -26.50 -15.31
CA LYS A 157 1.24 -27.58 -16.22
C LYS A 157 1.85 -27.14 -17.55
N ASN A 158 1.54 -25.92 -18.00
CA ASN A 158 2.04 -25.34 -19.26
C ASN A 158 3.21 -24.35 -19.05
N VAL A 159 3.65 -24.15 -17.81
CA VAL A 159 4.76 -23.25 -17.47
C VAL A 159 6.01 -24.10 -17.30
N ASP A 160 6.96 -24.00 -18.23
CA ASP A 160 8.25 -24.73 -18.18
C ASP A 160 9.21 -24.07 -17.18
N LEU A 161 8.88 -24.16 -15.89
CA LEU A 161 9.69 -23.61 -14.80
C LEU A 161 10.91 -24.48 -14.53
N LYS A 162 12.07 -23.83 -14.39
CA LYS A 162 13.35 -24.48 -14.04
C LYS A 162 13.89 -23.92 -12.73
N SER A 163 14.67 -24.74 -12.03
CA SER A 163 15.38 -24.28 -10.82
C SER A 163 16.31 -23.12 -11.18
N GLY A 164 16.24 -22.02 -10.43
CA GLY A 164 17.00 -20.80 -10.69
C GLY A 164 16.25 -19.73 -11.49
N ASP A 165 15.10 -20.03 -12.08
CA ASP A 165 14.29 -19.04 -12.80
C ASP A 165 13.84 -17.90 -11.88
N GLU A 166 13.94 -16.67 -12.37
CA GLU A 166 13.35 -15.48 -11.76
C GLU A 166 11.93 -15.29 -12.27
N ILE A 167 10.97 -15.19 -11.36
CA ILE A 167 9.56 -15.03 -11.68
C ILE A 167 8.95 -13.86 -10.91
N LEU A 168 7.95 -13.22 -11.51
CA LEU A 168 7.05 -12.33 -10.82
C LEU A 168 5.87 -13.17 -10.32
N CYS A 169 5.71 -13.24 -9.00
CA CYS A 169 4.67 -14.03 -8.37
C CYS A 169 3.63 -13.09 -7.72
N GLU A 170 2.36 -13.35 -8.02
CA GLU A 170 1.23 -12.83 -7.27
C GLU A 170 0.78 -13.90 -6.29
N TYR A 171 0.57 -13.53 -5.04
CA TYR A 171 0.16 -14.48 -4.01
C TYR A 171 -0.90 -13.91 -3.08
N SER A 172 -1.64 -14.83 -2.48
CA SER A 172 -2.64 -14.54 -1.44
C SER A 172 -2.37 -15.38 -0.19
N PHE A 173 -2.92 -14.89 0.93
CA PHE A 173 -2.98 -15.62 2.17
C PHE A 173 -4.40 -16.13 2.34
N GLU A 174 -4.55 -17.44 2.52
CA GLU A 174 -5.82 -17.98 2.94
C GLU A 174 -6.00 -17.64 4.42
N SER A 175 -7.12 -17.00 4.77
CA SER A 175 -7.29 -16.37 6.09
C SER A 175 -7.26 -17.36 7.27
N ASN A 176 -7.36 -18.67 6.98
CA ASN A 176 -7.41 -19.75 7.96
C ASN A 176 -6.15 -20.64 7.95
N SER A 177 -5.20 -20.42 7.03
CA SER A 177 -3.97 -21.20 6.95
C SER A 177 -2.75 -20.28 7.01
N SER A 178 -1.65 -20.78 7.56
CA SER A 178 -0.34 -20.11 7.44
C SER A 178 0.28 -20.31 6.05
N GLU A 179 -0.41 -21.03 5.16
CA GLU A 179 0.07 -21.38 3.84
C GLU A 179 -0.14 -20.23 2.87
N LEU A 180 0.89 -20.00 2.06
CA LEU A 180 0.91 -18.94 1.08
C LEU A 180 0.60 -19.56 -0.27
N ARG A 181 -0.47 -19.08 -0.92
CA ARG A 181 -0.93 -19.59 -2.20
C ARG A 181 -0.40 -18.72 -3.33
N VAL A 182 0.19 -19.34 -4.34
CA VAL A 182 0.59 -18.66 -5.57
C VAL A 182 -0.62 -18.54 -6.50
N ASP A 183 -0.97 -17.29 -6.83
CA ASP A 183 -2.14 -16.95 -7.64
C ASP A 183 -1.79 -16.64 -9.09
N LYS A 184 -0.60 -16.13 -9.36
CA LYS A 184 -0.15 -15.85 -10.72
C LYS A 184 1.36 -15.92 -10.80
N ILE A 185 1.87 -16.44 -11.91
CA ILE A 185 3.29 -16.44 -12.27
C ILE A 185 3.41 -15.73 -13.61
N GLU A 186 4.30 -14.74 -13.67
CA GLU A 186 4.70 -14.05 -14.89
C GLU A 186 6.22 -14.05 -14.97
N PHE A 187 6.78 -14.21 -16.17
CA PHE A 187 8.22 -14.00 -16.36
C PHE A 187 8.49 -12.49 -16.51
N PRO A 188 9.53 -11.93 -15.88
CA PRO A 188 9.89 -10.55 -16.10
C PRO A 188 10.16 -10.28 -17.59
N VAL A 189 9.71 -9.14 -18.11
CA VAL A 189 9.83 -8.75 -19.52
C VAL A 189 11.29 -8.81 -20.04
N LEU A 190 12.26 -8.67 -19.13
CA LEU A 190 13.69 -8.69 -19.45
C LEU A 190 14.23 -10.07 -19.86
N TYR A 191 13.49 -11.16 -19.66
CA TYR A 191 13.92 -12.52 -20.05
C TYR A 191 13.45 -12.96 -21.44
N GLN A 192 12.75 -12.11 -22.20
CA GLN A 192 12.40 -12.42 -23.59
C GLN A 192 13.56 -12.15 -24.57
N GLY A 193 14.76 -12.63 -24.24
CA GLY A 193 15.89 -12.70 -25.17
C GLY A 193 16.00 -14.11 -25.72
N GLU A 194 16.00 -14.27 -27.05
CA GLU A 194 16.27 -15.56 -27.68
C GLU A 194 17.68 -16.03 -27.28
N VAL A 195 17.76 -17.08 -26.48
CA VAL A 195 19.02 -17.78 -26.19
C VAL A 195 19.41 -18.53 -27.46
N LYS A 196 20.44 -18.03 -28.17
CA LYS A 196 21.08 -18.82 -29.21
C LYS A 196 22.02 -19.82 -28.54
N GLU A 197 21.62 -21.09 -28.52
CA GLU A 197 22.53 -22.19 -28.20
C GLU A 197 23.58 -22.27 -29.31
N ASP A 198 24.80 -21.84 -29.01
CA ASP A 198 25.96 -22.23 -29.82
C ASP A 198 26.41 -23.61 -29.37
N GLY A 199 26.64 -24.51 -30.32
CA GLY A 199 26.72 -25.97 -30.14
C GLY A 199 27.91 -26.50 -29.32
N ASP A 200 28.70 -25.64 -28.68
CA ASP A 200 29.84 -26.02 -27.88
C ASP A 200 29.56 -25.73 -26.40
N SER A 201 29.17 -26.78 -25.68
CA SER A 201 28.74 -26.77 -24.27
C SER A 201 29.84 -26.29 -23.30
N GLN A 202 30.07 -24.99 -23.24
CA GLN A 202 30.61 -24.30 -22.06
C GLN A 202 29.55 -23.33 -21.56
N PHE A 203 29.03 -23.58 -20.36
CA PHE A 203 28.22 -22.60 -19.64
C PHE A 203 29.10 -21.39 -19.33
N VAL A 204 29.06 -20.37 -20.19
CA VAL A 204 29.61 -19.05 -19.87
C VAL A 204 28.69 -18.45 -18.79
N PRO A 205 29.20 -18.00 -17.63
CA PRO A 205 28.40 -17.27 -16.67
C PRO A 205 27.85 -16.01 -17.37
N VAL A 206 26.56 -16.03 -17.68
CA VAL A 206 25.88 -14.85 -18.21
C VAL A 206 25.81 -13.86 -17.06
N GLN A 207 26.66 -12.85 -17.11
CA GLN A 207 26.54 -11.69 -16.24
C GLN A 207 25.22 -11.02 -16.65
N VAL A 208 24.16 -11.24 -15.87
CA VAL A 208 22.88 -10.55 -16.07
C VAL A 208 23.19 -9.07 -15.87
N HIS A 209 23.27 -8.34 -16.99
CA HIS A 209 23.36 -6.89 -16.97
C HIS A 209 22.04 -6.36 -16.40
N CYS A 210 21.97 -6.29 -15.08
CA CYS A 210 21.04 -5.41 -14.40
C CYS A 210 21.45 -3.98 -14.78
N ILE A 211 20.94 -3.48 -15.91
CA ILE A 211 20.84 -2.04 -16.11
C ILE A 211 19.79 -1.59 -15.11
N LYS A 212 20.26 -1.24 -13.93
CA LYS A 212 19.54 -0.41 -12.97
C LYS A 212 19.08 0.79 -13.80
N SER A 213 17.79 0.86 -14.13
CA SER A 213 17.22 2.01 -14.81
C SER A 213 17.36 3.19 -13.86
N VAL A 214 18.48 3.90 -13.96
CA VAL A 214 18.63 5.22 -13.39
C VAL A 214 17.62 6.07 -14.14
N LEU A 215 16.54 6.45 -13.45
CA LEU A 215 15.71 7.56 -13.86
C LEU A 215 16.60 8.81 -13.93
N LEU A 216 17.26 9.02 -15.06
CA LEU A 216 17.83 10.31 -15.40
C LEU A 216 16.65 11.15 -15.90
N HIS A 217 16.15 11.98 -15.00
CA HIS A 217 15.42 13.17 -15.38
C HIS A 217 16.28 13.96 -16.36
N THR A 218 15.82 14.05 -17.60
CA THR A 218 16.37 14.93 -18.62
C THR A 218 16.12 16.37 -18.21
N THR A 219 17.10 17.02 -17.59
CA THR A 219 17.21 18.49 -17.62
C THR A 219 18.06 18.85 -18.83
N SER A 220 17.39 19.39 -19.85
CA SER A 220 18.02 20.04 -21.00
C SER A 220 18.89 21.20 -20.51
N ILE A 221 20.19 21.14 -20.81
CA ILE A 221 21.09 22.30 -20.75
C ILE A 221 21.34 22.72 -22.19
N TYR A 222 20.82 23.88 -22.55
CA TYR A 222 21.14 24.60 -23.78
C TYR A 222 22.64 24.96 -23.78
N HIS A 223 23.37 24.47 -24.79
CA HIS A 223 24.68 25.00 -25.14
C HIS A 223 24.51 26.32 -25.89
N HIS A 224 24.94 27.42 -25.27
CA HIS A 224 25.18 28.67 -25.97
C HIS A 224 26.62 28.65 -26.50
N TYR A 225 26.77 28.65 -27.83
CA TYR A 225 28.02 28.98 -28.50
C TYR A 225 28.28 30.48 -28.33
N ASN A 226 29.53 30.85 -28.03
CA ASN A 226 30.08 32.14 -28.42
C ASN A 226 31.53 31.94 -28.87
N THR A 227 31.71 32.13 -30.17
CA THR A 227 32.97 32.29 -30.89
C THR A 227 33.29 33.77 -30.88
N PHE A 228 34.49 34.18 -30.46
CA PHE A 228 35.12 35.40 -31.00
C PHE A 228 36.64 35.24 -30.99
N LEU A 229 37.20 35.70 -32.11
CA LEU A 229 38.61 35.86 -32.47
C LEU A 229 39.34 36.84 -31.54
#